data_AF-A0A0E0CGD2-F1
#
_entry.id   AF-A0A0E0CGD2-F1
#
_cell.length_a   1.000
_cell.length_b   1.000
_cell.length_c   1.000
_cell.angle_alpha   90.00
_cell.angle_beta   90.00
_cell.angle_gamma   90.00
#
_symmetry.space_group_name_H-M   'P 1'
#
loop_
_entity.id
_entity.type
_entity.pdbx_description
1 polymer ?
#
loop_
_entity_poly.entity_id
_entity_poly.type
_entity_poly.pdbx_seq_one_letter_code
_entity_poly.pdbx_strand_id
1 'polypeptide(L)'
;MENIKGIIANKKKWSRRGSTKAKSPPKMFLFFNLQPALPTFSASCLYFCQKKEKKREKGATKPRTRREKKRERERDQRRERESAAPRRRGAIIQLQSIPPRPRRPIMAMAASRLLWASRAASYLKISTFPRAFSTVLKDLKYADTHEWVKVEGDSATVGITDHAQHHLGDVVYVELPEVGSSVSQGKNFGAVESVKATSDIYSPVSGEVVAVNDGLGDEPGLVNTSPYESGWIIKVKVSDSGELNSLMDDAKYSKFCEEEDSKH
;
A
#
# COMPACT_ATOMS: atom_id res chain seq x y z
N MET A 1 52.74 -14.95 -35.50
CA MET A 1 53.61 -13.78 -35.73
C MET A 1 52.81 -12.84 -36.63
N GLU A 2 51.97 -11.98 -36.04
CA GLU A 2 52.28 -10.55 -35.77
C GLU A 2 52.41 -9.74 -37.09
N ASN A 3 51.94 -8.51 -37.28
CA ASN A 3 51.36 -7.43 -36.46
C ASN A 3 50.97 -6.29 -37.45
N ILE A 4 49.85 -5.57 -37.28
CA ILE A 4 49.76 -4.12 -36.91
C ILE A 4 49.58 -3.05 -38.04
N LYS A 5 48.40 -2.39 -37.96
CA LYS A 5 48.02 -0.94 -37.94
C LYS A 5 48.44 0.08 -39.02
N GLY A 6 47.45 0.92 -39.36
CA GLY A 6 47.55 2.38 -39.64
C GLY A 6 46.14 2.94 -39.94
N ILE A 7 45.43 3.64 -39.03
CA ILE A 7 45.49 5.06 -38.60
C ILE A 7 45.52 6.06 -39.76
N ILE A 8 44.38 6.71 -40.05
CA ILE A 8 44.33 8.09 -40.56
C ILE A 8 43.29 8.88 -39.76
N ALA A 9 43.79 9.89 -39.05
CA ALA A 9 43.03 10.93 -38.39
C ALA A 9 42.69 12.05 -39.38
N ASN A 10 41.53 12.68 -39.24
CA ASN A 10 41.29 14.02 -39.80
C ASN A 10 40.96 15.01 -38.67
N LYS A 11 41.98 15.77 -38.28
CA LYS A 11 41.88 17.03 -37.55
C LYS A 11 42.03 18.15 -38.57
N LYS A 12 41.08 19.09 -38.63
CA LYS A 12 41.31 20.54 -38.86
C LYS A 12 40.09 21.30 -38.32
N LYS A 13 40.17 21.98 -37.17
CA LYS A 13 40.83 23.28 -36.88
C LYS A 13 39.86 24.45 -37.24
N TRP A 14 39.12 24.98 -36.27
CA TRP A 14 39.43 26.10 -35.36
C TRP A 14 39.33 27.50 -35.99
N SER A 15 38.41 28.33 -35.48
CA SER A 15 38.62 29.75 -35.13
C SER A 15 37.37 30.23 -34.37
N ARG A 16 37.35 30.39 -33.04
CA ARG A 16 37.97 31.38 -32.13
C ARG A 16 37.23 32.72 -32.01
N ARG A 17 36.96 33.04 -30.72
CA ARG A 17 36.68 34.34 -30.05
C ARG A 17 35.24 34.85 -30.18
N GLY A 18 34.55 35.28 -29.12
CA GLY A 18 34.91 35.55 -27.72
C GLY A 18 34.09 36.74 -27.20
N SER A 19 34.05 36.90 -25.87
CA SER A 19 33.70 38.13 -25.12
C SER A 19 32.23 38.37 -24.69
N THR A 20 31.98 38.02 -23.42
CA THR A 20 31.34 38.81 -22.35
C THR A 20 30.61 40.13 -22.67
N LYS A 21 29.40 40.30 -22.10
CA LYS A 21 29.01 41.44 -21.22
C LYS A 21 27.57 41.30 -20.68
N ALA A 22 27.45 41.44 -19.36
CA ALA A 22 26.22 41.78 -18.65
C ALA A 22 25.93 43.29 -18.78
N LYS A 23 24.63 43.68 -18.77
CA LYS A 23 24.07 44.90 -18.10
C LYS A 23 22.56 45.09 -18.36
N SER A 24 21.80 44.92 -17.27
CA SER A 24 20.63 45.69 -16.75
C SER A 24 19.46 46.18 -17.64
N PRO A 25 18.21 46.14 -17.11
CA PRO A 25 16.99 46.59 -17.79
C PRO A 25 16.65 48.07 -17.52
N PRO A 26 15.82 48.69 -18.36
CA PRO A 26 15.02 49.86 -17.97
C PRO A 26 13.52 49.61 -18.25
N LYS A 27 12.53 50.31 -17.70
CA LYS A 27 12.40 51.30 -16.62
C LYS A 27 10.89 51.35 -16.33
N MET A 28 10.59 51.75 -15.08
CA MET A 28 9.28 52.17 -14.57
C MET A 28 8.38 52.92 -15.55
N PHE A 29 7.08 52.64 -15.49
CA PHE A 29 6.03 53.62 -15.74
C PHE A 29 4.95 53.56 -14.65
N LEU A 30 4.93 54.63 -13.87
CA LEU A 30 3.80 55.36 -13.27
C LEU A 30 2.76 54.63 -12.38
N PHE A 31 2.80 55.07 -11.13
CA PHE A 31 1.71 55.14 -10.15
C PHE A 31 0.39 55.64 -10.76
N PHE A 32 -0.70 54.90 -10.51
CA PHE A 32 -2.03 55.50 -10.39
C PHE A 32 -2.74 54.89 -9.18
N ASN A 33 -3.05 55.78 -8.23
CA ASN A 33 -3.95 55.52 -7.11
C ASN A 33 -5.30 55.07 -7.64
N LEU A 34 -5.80 53.92 -7.16
CA LEU A 34 -7.22 53.61 -7.23
C LEU A 34 -7.63 52.90 -5.93
N GLN A 35 -8.51 53.57 -5.19
CA GLN A 35 -9.15 53.08 -3.97
C GLN A 35 -9.72 51.66 -4.13
N PRO A 36 -9.67 50.81 -3.10
CA PRO A 36 -10.49 49.61 -3.08
C PRO A 36 -11.96 50.01 -2.90
N ALA A 37 -12.73 49.85 -3.97
CA ALA A 37 -14.19 49.85 -3.89
C ALA A 37 -14.62 48.67 -3.01
N LEU A 38 -15.24 48.98 -1.89
CA LEU A 38 -15.93 48.03 -1.03
C LEU A 38 -17.02 47.31 -1.85
N PRO A 39 -17.14 45.96 -1.78
CA PRO A 39 -18.26 45.29 -2.39
C PRO A 39 -19.54 45.67 -1.64
N THR A 40 -20.45 46.36 -2.32
CA THR A 40 -21.83 46.52 -1.90
C THR A 40 -22.49 45.15 -1.91
N PHE A 41 -22.55 44.53 -0.72
CA PHE A 41 -23.30 43.30 -0.52
C PHE A 41 -24.78 43.57 -0.81
N SER A 42 -25.25 42.99 -1.91
CA SER A 42 -26.67 42.86 -2.22
C SER A 42 -27.41 42.20 -1.04
N ALA A 43 -28.61 42.67 -0.75
CA ALA A 43 -29.50 42.14 0.29
C ALA A 43 -29.80 40.63 0.17
N SER A 44 -29.49 39.99 -0.97
CA SER A 44 -29.55 38.52 -1.12
C SER A 44 -28.48 37.76 -0.32
N CYS A 45 -27.36 38.39 0.04
CA CYS A 45 -26.27 37.71 0.74
C CYS A 45 -26.52 37.56 2.25
N LEU A 46 -27.28 38.50 2.86
CA LEU A 46 -27.71 38.39 4.25
C LEU A 46 -28.80 37.32 4.47
N TYR A 47 -29.61 37.03 3.44
CA TYR A 47 -30.66 36.00 3.54
C TYR A 47 -30.11 34.55 3.42
N PHE A 48 -28.96 34.35 2.76
CA PHE A 48 -28.36 33.02 2.63
C PHE A 48 -27.49 32.63 3.83
N CYS A 49 -26.88 33.59 4.52
CA CYS A 49 -26.10 33.35 5.73
C CYS A 49 -26.99 32.94 6.92
N GLN A 50 -28.20 33.52 7.04
CA GLN A 50 -29.14 33.18 8.12
C GLN A 50 -29.87 31.83 7.93
N LYS A 51 -29.84 31.26 6.71
CA LYS A 51 -30.44 29.94 6.40
C LYS A 51 -29.48 28.76 6.58
N LYS A 52 -28.17 29.02 6.71
CA LYS A 52 -27.15 27.98 7.02
C LYS A 52 -26.94 27.75 8.52
N GLU A 53 -27.34 28.66 9.41
CA GLU A 53 -27.29 28.43 10.85
C GLU A 53 -28.52 27.68 11.40
N LYS A 54 -29.71 27.87 10.81
CA LYS A 54 -30.94 27.16 11.25
C LYS A 54 -31.01 25.66 10.91
N LYS A 55 -30.04 25.13 10.14
CA LYS A 55 -29.88 23.68 9.90
C LYS A 55 -28.87 23.00 10.84
N ARG A 56 -28.15 23.76 11.68
CA ARG A 56 -27.19 23.19 12.66
C ARG A 56 -27.84 22.76 13.98
N GLU A 57 -29.08 23.14 14.27
CA GLU A 57 -29.79 22.79 15.51
C GLU A 57 -30.77 21.61 15.42
N LYS A 58 -30.78 20.87 14.30
CA LYS A 58 -31.56 19.62 14.19
C LYS A 58 -30.67 18.41 13.92
N GLY A 59 -29.63 18.27 14.72
CA GLY A 59 -28.89 17.02 14.88
C GLY A 59 -29.69 16.06 15.75
N ALA A 60 -30.77 15.48 15.22
CA ALA A 60 -31.39 14.31 15.82
C ALA A 60 -30.37 13.17 15.76
N THR A 61 -29.73 12.87 16.89
CA THR A 61 -28.81 11.74 17.02
C THR A 61 -29.57 10.47 16.67
N LYS A 62 -29.18 9.84 15.56
CA LYS A 62 -29.79 8.60 15.08
C LYS A 62 -29.77 7.57 16.23
N PRO A 63 -30.89 6.89 16.54
CA PRO A 63 -30.92 5.94 17.64
C PRO A 63 -29.89 4.83 17.40
N ARG A 64 -28.92 4.70 18.33
CA ARG A 64 -27.84 3.72 18.25
C ARG A 64 -28.39 2.31 18.07
N THR A 65 -27.80 1.60 17.11
CA THR A 65 -28.16 0.23 16.79
C THR A 65 -27.87 -0.71 17.96
N ARG A 66 -28.54 -1.87 18.00
CA ARG A 66 -28.32 -2.89 19.03
C ARG A 66 -26.86 -3.35 19.12
N ARG A 67 -26.14 -3.34 17.99
CA ARG A 67 -24.71 -3.68 17.90
C ARG A 67 -23.83 -2.59 18.52
N GLU A 68 -24.14 -1.31 18.29
CA GLU A 68 -23.39 -0.19 18.89
C GLU A 68 -23.56 -0.12 20.39
N LYS A 69 -24.79 -0.30 20.90
CA LYS A 69 -25.05 -0.35 22.36
C LYS A 69 -24.32 -1.52 23.04
N LYS A 70 -24.14 -2.65 22.35
CA LYS A 70 -23.37 -3.79 22.87
C LYS A 70 -21.87 -3.47 22.95
N ARG A 71 -21.30 -2.88 21.89
CA ARG A 71 -19.88 -2.48 21.86
C ARG A 71 -19.55 -1.44 22.92
N GLU A 72 -20.46 -0.53 23.21
CA GLU A 72 -20.27 0.49 24.25
C GLU A 72 -20.27 -0.13 25.66
N ARG A 73 -21.22 -1.03 25.94
CA ARG A 73 -21.24 -1.81 27.20
C ARG A 73 -19.96 -2.62 27.42
N GLU A 74 -19.42 -3.22 26.36
CA GLU A 74 -18.15 -3.97 26.42
C GLU A 74 -16.95 -3.05 26.70
N ARG A 75 -16.94 -1.83 26.15
CA ARG A 75 -15.90 -0.82 26.45
C ARG A 75 -15.99 -0.35 27.90
N ASP A 76 -17.19 -0.10 28.41
CA ASP A 76 -17.38 0.36 29.79
C ASP A 76 -16.98 -0.73 30.79
N GLN A 77 -17.34 -2.00 30.54
CA GLN A 77 -16.90 -3.12 31.36
C GLN A 77 -15.36 -3.30 31.36
N ARG A 78 -14.70 -3.03 30.23
CA ARG A 78 -13.24 -3.07 30.15
C ARG A 78 -12.59 -1.95 30.99
N ARG A 79 -13.16 -0.74 30.95
CA ARG A 79 -12.71 0.39 31.77
C ARG A 79 -12.89 0.13 33.26
N GLU A 80 -14.00 -0.47 33.68
CA GLU A 80 -14.21 -0.87 35.08
C GLU A 80 -13.18 -1.89 35.53
N ARG A 81 -12.91 -2.93 34.73
CA ARG A 81 -11.88 -3.95 35.04
C ARG A 81 -10.48 -3.36 35.15
N GLU A 82 -10.13 -2.42 34.29
CA GLU A 82 -8.85 -1.70 34.36
C GLU A 82 -8.77 -0.79 35.59
N SER A 83 -9.88 -0.15 35.98
CA SER A 83 -9.93 0.71 37.17
C SER A 83 -9.92 -0.06 38.50
N ALA A 84 -10.35 -1.32 38.50
CA ALA A 84 -10.37 -2.21 39.66
C ALA A 84 -9.02 -2.92 39.93
N ALA A 85 -8.00 -2.70 39.10
CA ALA A 85 -6.68 -3.26 39.33
C ALA A 85 -6.01 -2.62 40.56
N PRO A 86 -5.59 -3.39 41.58
CA PRO A 86 -5.00 -2.82 42.79
C PRO A 86 -3.65 -2.16 42.47
N ARG A 87 -3.58 -0.84 42.65
CA ARG A 87 -2.31 -0.10 42.64
C ARG A 87 -1.43 -0.61 43.77
N ARG A 88 -0.32 -1.28 43.43
CA ARG A 88 0.73 -1.66 44.40
C ARG A 88 1.24 -0.41 45.11
N ARG A 89 0.77 -0.16 46.33
CA ARG A 89 1.45 0.74 47.27
C ARG A 89 2.65 -0.02 47.82
N GLY A 90 3.84 0.55 47.66
CA GLY A 90 5.06 0.00 48.24
C GLY A 90 4.92 -0.11 49.75
N ALA A 91 5.04 -1.34 50.25
CA ALA A 91 5.17 -1.61 51.68
C ALA A 91 6.66 -1.51 52.04
N ILE A 92 6.99 -0.50 52.83
CA ILE A 92 8.27 -0.35 53.51
C ILE A 92 8.37 -1.48 54.55
N ILE A 93 9.40 -2.31 54.41
CA ILE A 93 9.69 -3.42 55.31
C ILE A 93 10.23 -2.83 56.62
N GLN A 94 9.46 -2.93 57.71
CA GLN A 94 10.04 -2.82 59.06
C GLN A 94 10.72 -4.14 59.41
N LEU A 95 12.04 -4.03 59.61
CA LEU A 95 12.91 -5.11 60.09
C LEU A 95 12.59 -5.35 61.57
N GLN A 96 11.88 -6.44 61.87
CA GLN A 96 11.80 -6.98 63.23
C GLN A 96 12.43 -8.36 63.28
N SER A 97 13.22 -8.54 64.34
CA SER A 97 14.24 -9.55 64.58
C SER A 97 13.71 -10.99 64.51
N ILE A 98 14.30 -11.80 63.64
CA ILE A 98 14.03 -13.22 63.50
C ILE A 98 14.82 -13.99 64.59
N PRO A 99 14.21 -14.86 65.41
CA PRO A 99 14.93 -15.68 66.38
C PRO A 99 15.72 -16.81 65.68
N PRO A 100 16.87 -17.25 66.21
CA PRO A 100 17.68 -18.29 65.58
C PRO A 100 17.00 -19.67 65.65
N ARG A 101 17.07 -20.43 64.55
CA ARG A 101 16.58 -21.82 64.48
C ARG A 101 17.59 -22.79 65.13
N PRO A 102 17.13 -23.88 65.75
CA PRO A 102 18.02 -24.88 66.34
C PRO A 102 18.73 -25.70 65.26
N ARG A 103 20.00 -26.05 65.52
CA ARG A 103 20.82 -26.92 64.67
C ARG A 103 20.32 -28.36 64.76
N ARG A 104 20.13 -29.00 63.59
CA ARG A 104 19.96 -30.45 63.46
C ARG A 104 21.13 -31.06 62.70
N PRO A 105 21.46 -32.34 62.97
CA PRO A 105 22.78 -32.90 62.68
C PRO A 105 22.97 -33.30 61.22
N ILE A 106 24.25 -33.42 60.88
CA ILE A 106 24.79 -33.84 59.59
C ILE A 106 24.39 -35.30 59.34
N MET A 107 23.67 -35.56 58.25
CA MET A 107 23.72 -36.85 57.58
C MET A 107 24.02 -36.64 56.11
N ALA A 108 25.18 -37.17 55.72
CA ALA A 108 25.61 -37.35 54.35
C ALA A 108 24.68 -38.33 53.64
N MET A 109 24.28 -38.03 52.41
CA MET A 109 24.04 -39.06 51.39
C MET A 109 24.34 -38.50 49.99
N ALA A 110 25.41 -39.04 49.44
CA ALA A 110 25.56 -39.60 48.10
C ALA A 110 25.09 -38.78 46.87
N ALA A 111 26.06 -38.58 45.99
CA ALA A 111 25.93 -38.21 44.60
C ALA A 111 25.00 -39.16 43.80
N SER A 112 24.52 -38.63 42.66
CA SER A 112 23.95 -39.31 41.48
C SER A 112 22.48 -39.03 41.25
N ARG A 113 22.20 -37.96 40.50
CA ARG A 113 21.05 -37.86 39.59
C ARG A 113 21.42 -37.05 38.34
N LEU A 114 22.26 -37.65 37.50
CA LEU A 114 22.23 -37.38 36.06
C LEU A 114 21.02 -38.11 35.46
N LEU A 115 20.48 -37.55 34.37
CA LEU A 115 19.33 -38.01 33.56
C LEU A 115 17.93 -37.79 34.16
N TRP A 116 17.39 -36.58 34.01
CA TRP A 116 16.02 -36.41 33.48
C TRP A 116 15.78 -34.96 33.03
N ALA A 117 16.19 -34.62 31.81
CA ALA A 117 15.59 -33.48 31.09
C ALA A 117 15.80 -33.59 29.56
N SER A 118 15.72 -34.80 28.99
CA SER A 118 15.61 -34.98 27.53
C SER A 118 14.26 -35.60 27.21
N ARG A 119 13.23 -34.77 27.02
CA ARG A 119 12.02 -35.13 26.24
C ARG A 119 10.97 -34.02 26.02
N ALA A 120 11.16 -32.81 26.54
CA ALA A 120 10.19 -31.72 26.35
C ALA A 120 10.55 -30.72 25.24
N ALA A 121 11.60 -30.97 24.46
CA ALA A 121 12.03 -30.08 23.36
C ALA A 121 11.62 -30.58 21.97
N SER A 122 10.78 -31.62 21.86
CA SER A 122 10.38 -32.23 20.56
C SER A 122 8.90 -32.10 20.20
N TYR A 123 8.11 -31.34 20.98
CA TYR A 123 6.68 -31.11 20.68
C TYR A 123 6.34 -29.70 20.23
N LEU A 124 7.32 -28.80 20.15
CA LEU A 124 7.17 -27.59 19.36
C LEU A 124 7.53 -27.95 17.92
N LYS A 125 6.56 -28.55 17.22
CA LYS A 125 6.46 -28.33 15.77
C LYS A 125 6.25 -26.84 15.61
N ILE A 126 7.35 -26.09 15.56
CA ILE A 126 7.37 -24.76 15.00
C ILE A 126 6.83 -24.99 13.60
N SER A 127 5.56 -24.65 13.41
CA SER A 127 4.98 -24.59 12.09
C SER A 127 5.72 -23.47 11.39
N THR A 128 6.83 -23.83 10.74
CA THR A 128 7.25 -23.13 9.55
C THR A 128 6.14 -23.37 8.55
N PHE A 129 5.03 -22.64 8.69
CA PHE A 129 4.23 -22.34 7.52
C PHE A 129 5.25 -21.67 6.59
N PRO A 130 5.59 -22.29 5.44
CA PRO A 130 6.24 -21.49 4.41
C PRO A 130 5.34 -20.26 4.28
N ARG A 131 5.92 -19.06 4.40
CA ARG A 131 5.25 -17.84 3.96
C ARG A 131 4.91 -18.16 2.52
N ALA A 132 3.66 -18.54 2.28
CA ALA A 132 3.26 -19.02 0.97
C ALA A 132 3.56 -17.85 0.04
N PHE A 133 4.42 -18.13 -0.94
CA PHE A 133 4.63 -17.31 -2.10
C PHE A 133 3.26 -16.87 -2.63
N SER A 134 3.22 -15.62 -3.07
CA SER A 134 2.07 -14.92 -3.61
C SER A 134 1.05 -15.84 -4.29
N THR A 135 -0.22 -15.68 -3.95
CA THR A 135 -1.29 -16.55 -4.43
C THR A 135 -1.46 -16.38 -5.94
N VAL A 136 -1.39 -17.48 -6.69
CA VAL A 136 -1.67 -17.53 -8.14
C VAL A 136 -2.97 -18.30 -8.35
N LEU A 137 -3.91 -17.73 -9.11
CA LEU A 137 -5.19 -18.37 -9.43
C LEU A 137 -5.11 -19.13 -10.75
N LYS A 138 -5.96 -20.13 -10.89
CA LYS A 138 -6.12 -20.86 -12.16
C LYS A 138 -7.06 -20.10 -13.08
N ASP A 139 -7.05 -20.48 -14.35
CA ASP A 139 -7.96 -19.98 -15.40
C ASP A 139 -7.83 -18.46 -15.67
N LEU A 140 -6.72 -17.86 -15.27
CA LEU A 140 -6.31 -16.51 -15.62
C LEU A 140 -5.10 -16.54 -16.55
N LYS A 141 -4.93 -15.46 -17.31
CA LYS A 141 -3.70 -15.18 -18.05
C LYS A 141 -2.89 -14.11 -17.33
N TYR A 142 -1.58 -14.19 -17.43
CA TYR A 142 -0.67 -13.33 -16.67
C TYR A 142 0.35 -12.65 -17.60
N ALA A 143 0.62 -11.38 -17.34
CA ALA A 143 1.71 -10.64 -17.95
C ALA A 143 3.01 -10.82 -17.16
N ASP A 144 4.15 -10.56 -17.80
CA ASP A 144 5.47 -10.51 -17.17
C ASP A 144 5.65 -9.28 -16.26
N THR A 145 4.80 -8.26 -16.42
CA THR A 145 4.71 -7.09 -15.55
C THR A 145 3.76 -7.25 -14.35
N HIS A 146 3.33 -8.49 -14.05
CA HIS A 146 2.50 -8.87 -12.90
C HIS A 146 1.03 -8.41 -12.91
N GLU A 147 0.45 -8.16 -14.08
CA GLU A 147 -0.99 -8.02 -14.30
C GLU A 147 -1.64 -9.36 -14.66
N TRP A 148 -2.92 -9.50 -14.35
CA TRP A 148 -3.74 -10.65 -14.73
C TRP A 148 -4.90 -10.25 -15.63
N VAL A 149 -5.36 -11.21 -16.43
CA VAL A 149 -6.52 -11.09 -17.33
C VAL A 149 -7.46 -12.24 -17.11
N LYS A 150 -8.73 -11.91 -16.86
CA LYS A 150 -9.85 -12.85 -16.89
C LYS A 150 -10.71 -12.59 -18.12
N VAL A 151 -10.82 -13.57 -19.00
CA VAL A 151 -11.58 -13.45 -20.26
C VAL A 151 -12.99 -14.00 -20.07
N GLU A 152 -13.99 -13.18 -20.36
CA GLU A 152 -15.42 -13.48 -20.27
C GLU A 152 -16.08 -13.08 -21.59
N GLY A 153 -16.08 -13.99 -22.57
CA GLY A 153 -16.60 -13.71 -23.92
C GLY A 153 -15.69 -12.77 -24.71
N ASP A 154 -16.21 -11.61 -25.10
CA ASP A 154 -15.47 -10.53 -25.79
C ASP A 154 -14.86 -9.50 -24.83
N SER A 155 -15.12 -9.65 -23.54
CA SER A 155 -14.67 -8.74 -22.49
C SER A 155 -13.58 -9.37 -21.64
N ALA A 156 -12.58 -8.58 -21.27
CA ALA A 156 -11.46 -8.97 -20.43
C ALA A 156 -11.42 -8.08 -19.19
N THR A 157 -11.42 -8.68 -18.00
CA THR A 157 -11.18 -7.96 -16.74
C THR A 157 -9.69 -8.00 -16.42
N VAL A 158 -9.12 -6.85 -16.05
CA VAL A 158 -7.69 -6.68 -15.77
C VAL A 158 -7.49 -6.15 -14.36
N GLY A 159 -6.44 -6.63 -13.69
CA GLY A 159 -5.95 -6.12 -12.41
C GLY A 159 -4.50 -6.52 -12.16
N ILE A 160 -3.96 -6.17 -10.99
CA ILE A 160 -2.62 -6.58 -10.57
C ILE A 160 -2.67 -7.84 -9.70
N THR A 161 -1.62 -8.64 -9.73
CA THR A 161 -1.55 -9.91 -8.99
C THR A 161 -1.28 -9.72 -7.50
N ASP A 162 -1.48 -10.80 -6.72
CA ASP A 162 -1.10 -10.85 -5.30
C ASP A 162 0.42 -10.65 -5.11
N HIS A 163 1.23 -11.08 -6.09
CA HIS A 163 2.68 -10.86 -6.05
C HIS A 163 3.02 -9.38 -6.18
N ALA A 164 2.40 -8.68 -7.13
CA ALA A 164 2.60 -7.25 -7.33
C ALA A 164 2.22 -6.44 -6.07
N GLN A 165 1.01 -6.66 -5.53
CA GLN A 165 0.56 -5.88 -4.37
C GLN A 165 1.45 -6.13 -3.13
N HIS A 166 1.98 -7.34 -2.95
CA HIS A 166 2.87 -7.64 -1.83
C HIS A 166 4.19 -6.85 -1.90
N HIS A 167 4.74 -6.71 -3.11
CA HIS A 167 5.95 -5.93 -3.37
C HIS A 167 5.71 -4.42 -3.21
N LEU A 168 4.55 -3.94 -3.68
CA LEU A 168 4.15 -2.54 -3.52
C LEU A 168 3.89 -2.19 -2.05
N GLY A 169 3.31 -3.10 -1.27
CA GLY A 169 2.81 -2.83 0.07
C GLY A 169 1.48 -2.09 0.06
N ASP A 170 1.18 -1.34 1.12
CA ASP A 170 -0.12 -0.71 1.32
C ASP A 170 -0.42 0.33 0.23
N VAL A 171 -1.39 0.03 -0.63
CA VAL A 171 -1.84 0.87 -1.73
C VAL A 171 -2.68 2.02 -1.18
N VAL A 172 -2.36 3.24 -1.62
CA VAL A 172 -3.00 4.48 -1.16
C VAL A 172 -3.73 5.22 -2.28
N TYR A 173 -3.41 4.93 -3.54
CA TYR A 173 -4.05 5.55 -4.69
C TYR A 173 -3.94 4.66 -5.94
N VAL A 174 -4.93 4.73 -6.82
CA VAL A 174 -4.95 4.05 -8.11
C VAL A 174 -5.40 5.06 -9.17
N GLU A 175 -4.58 5.28 -10.19
CA GLU A 175 -4.92 6.07 -11.37
C GLU A 175 -5.64 5.19 -12.39
N LEU A 176 -6.85 5.59 -12.75
CA LEU A 176 -7.73 4.87 -13.68
C LEU A 176 -7.86 5.66 -14.99
N PRO A 177 -7.94 4.98 -16.15
CA PRO A 177 -8.22 5.63 -17.43
C PRO A 177 -9.70 6.04 -17.53
N GLU A 178 -10.04 6.81 -18.56
CA GLU A 178 -11.45 7.12 -18.84
C GLU A 178 -12.14 5.96 -19.58
N VAL A 179 -13.39 5.68 -19.24
CA VAL A 179 -14.24 4.74 -19.99
C VAL A 179 -14.40 5.25 -21.43
N GLY A 180 -14.23 4.35 -22.41
CA GLY A 180 -14.18 4.65 -23.84
C GLY A 180 -12.77 4.91 -24.37
N SER A 181 -11.76 5.00 -23.51
CA SER A 181 -10.36 5.10 -23.94
C SER A 181 -9.88 3.82 -24.61
N SER A 182 -9.02 3.96 -25.61
CA SER A 182 -8.32 2.82 -26.20
C SER A 182 -7.07 2.47 -25.39
N VAL A 183 -6.88 1.17 -25.15
CA VAL A 183 -5.66 0.60 -24.57
C VAL A 183 -4.98 -0.31 -25.59
N SER A 184 -3.66 -0.44 -25.50
CA SER A 184 -2.87 -1.30 -26.39
C SER A 184 -1.98 -2.21 -25.56
N GLN A 185 -1.77 -3.44 -26.03
CA GLN A 185 -0.92 -4.41 -25.35
C GLN A 185 0.48 -3.84 -25.06
N GLY A 186 0.93 -3.99 -23.82
CA GLY A 186 2.23 -3.51 -23.34
C GLY A 186 2.34 -1.98 -23.21
N LYS A 187 1.22 -1.24 -23.31
CA LYS A 187 1.18 0.21 -23.06
C LYS A 187 0.59 0.51 -21.70
N ASN A 188 1.14 1.54 -21.06
CA ASN A 188 0.63 2.05 -19.80
C ASN A 188 -0.79 2.62 -19.98
N PHE A 189 -1.70 2.31 -19.07
CA PHE A 189 -3.04 2.89 -19.00
C PHE A 189 -3.37 3.52 -17.63
N GLY A 190 -2.51 3.37 -16.63
CA GLY A 190 -2.75 3.82 -15.26
C GLY A 190 -1.59 3.48 -14.33
N ALA A 191 -1.73 3.79 -13.05
CA ALA A 191 -0.67 3.61 -12.06
C ALA A 191 -1.25 3.19 -10.70
N VAL A 192 -0.48 2.43 -9.92
CA VAL A 192 -0.76 2.13 -8.51
C VAL A 192 0.29 2.82 -7.66
N GLU A 193 -0.16 3.61 -6.68
CA GLU A 193 0.72 4.25 -5.70
C GLU A 193 0.53 3.61 -4.33
N SER A 194 1.66 3.32 -3.68
CA SER A 194 1.73 2.83 -2.32
C SER A 194 2.52 3.79 -1.44
N VAL A 195 2.57 3.50 -0.13
CA VAL A 195 3.45 4.22 0.80
C VAL A 195 4.95 4.01 0.53
N LYS A 196 5.31 3.08 -0.37
CA LYS A 196 6.69 2.71 -0.68
C LYS A 196 7.12 3.10 -2.09
N ALA A 197 6.24 2.98 -3.07
CA ALA A 197 6.56 3.11 -4.49
C ALA A 197 5.33 3.53 -5.31
N THR A 198 5.60 4.02 -6.52
CA THR A 198 4.61 4.19 -7.59
C THR A 198 4.99 3.23 -8.71
N SER A 199 4.03 2.45 -9.20
CA SER A 199 4.22 1.53 -10.31
C SER A 199 3.20 1.81 -11.39
N ASP A 200 3.67 1.96 -12.62
CA ASP A 200 2.83 1.98 -13.81
C ASP A 200 2.17 0.61 -14.02
N ILE A 201 1.00 0.59 -14.65
CA ILE A 201 0.23 -0.61 -14.99
C ILE A 201 0.10 -0.70 -16.51
N TYR A 202 0.49 -1.84 -17.06
CA TYR A 202 0.48 -2.05 -18.50
C TYR A 202 -0.73 -2.88 -18.93
N SER A 203 -1.32 -2.54 -20.06
CA SER A 203 -2.45 -3.31 -20.58
C SER A 203 -1.94 -4.63 -21.14
N PRO A 204 -2.44 -5.78 -20.68
CA PRO A 204 -2.05 -7.09 -21.21
C PRO A 204 -2.72 -7.41 -22.55
N VAL A 205 -3.75 -6.65 -22.94
CA VAL A 205 -4.52 -6.79 -24.17
C VAL A 205 -4.82 -5.42 -24.80
N SER A 206 -5.02 -5.40 -26.11
CA SER A 206 -5.50 -4.24 -26.87
C SER A 206 -7.03 -4.21 -26.92
N GLY A 207 -7.62 -3.02 -26.85
CA GLY A 207 -9.05 -2.86 -26.91
C GLY A 207 -9.58 -1.51 -26.42
N GLU A 208 -10.86 -1.46 -26.12
CA GLU A 208 -11.55 -0.28 -25.58
C GLU A 208 -11.97 -0.52 -24.12
N VAL A 209 -11.71 0.44 -23.23
CA VAL A 209 -12.13 0.37 -21.83
C VAL A 209 -13.64 0.51 -21.73
N VAL A 210 -14.34 -0.55 -21.32
CA VAL A 210 -15.81 -0.55 -21.18
C VAL A 210 -16.27 -0.22 -19.76
N ALA A 211 -15.42 -0.44 -18.76
CA ALA A 211 -15.69 -0.08 -17.38
C ALA A 211 -14.39 0.09 -16.59
N VAL A 212 -14.44 0.92 -15.56
CA VAL A 212 -13.38 1.08 -14.56
C VAL A 212 -13.94 0.84 -13.16
N ASN A 213 -13.09 0.46 -12.22
CA ASN A 213 -13.52 0.24 -10.84
C ASN A 213 -13.49 1.55 -10.04
N ASP A 214 -14.56 2.33 -10.14
CA ASP A 214 -14.71 3.59 -9.40
C ASP A 214 -14.57 3.42 -7.87
N GLY A 215 -14.81 2.20 -7.36
CA GLY A 215 -14.65 1.86 -5.94
C GLY A 215 -13.21 2.00 -5.44
N LEU A 216 -12.21 1.92 -6.33
CA LEU A 216 -10.80 2.09 -5.95
C LEU A 216 -10.45 3.54 -5.58
N GLY A 217 -11.25 4.53 -6.01
CA GLY A 217 -11.08 5.92 -5.60
C GLY A 217 -11.40 6.14 -4.11
N ASP A 218 -12.37 5.40 -3.59
CA ASP A 218 -12.78 5.46 -2.17
C ASP A 218 -12.01 4.44 -1.31
N GLU A 219 -11.74 3.24 -1.85
CA GLU A 219 -11.11 2.14 -1.13
C GLU A 219 -9.95 1.51 -1.94
N PRO A 220 -8.80 2.20 -2.08
CA PRO A 220 -7.65 1.67 -2.82
C PRO A 220 -7.07 0.39 -2.21
N GLY A 221 -7.28 0.15 -0.92
CA GLY A 221 -6.86 -1.06 -0.21
C GLY A 221 -7.53 -2.36 -0.68
N LEU A 222 -8.56 -2.28 -1.54
CA LEU A 222 -9.12 -3.45 -2.22
C LEU A 222 -8.08 -4.17 -3.08
N VAL A 223 -7.11 -3.43 -3.63
CA VAL A 223 -5.99 -4.01 -4.40
C VAL A 223 -5.14 -4.93 -3.54
N ASN A 224 -4.92 -4.60 -2.26
CA ASN A 224 -4.17 -5.45 -1.34
C ASN A 224 -4.99 -6.62 -0.81
N THR A 225 -6.27 -6.38 -0.47
CA THR A 225 -7.10 -7.38 0.23
C THR A 225 -7.78 -8.36 -0.72
N SER A 226 -8.00 -7.97 -1.97
CA SER A 226 -8.80 -8.70 -2.94
C SER A 226 -8.32 -8.49 -4.39
N PRO A 227 -7.01 -8.69 -4.70
CA PRO A 227 -6.41 -8.33 -5.99
C PRO A 227 -7.09 -8.97 -7.20
N TYR A 228 -7.66 -10.17 -7.03
CA TYR A 228 -8.30 -10.93 -8.11
C TYR A 228 -9.82 -10.81 -8.19
N GLU A 229 -10.46 -10.21 -7.18
CA GLU A 229 -11.92 -10.12 -7.09
C GLU A 229 -12.34 -8.65 -7.03
N SER A 230 -12.39 -8.03 -5.85
CA SER A 230 -12.87 -6.64 -5.70
C SER A 230 -11.84 -5.59 -6.12
N GLY A 231 -10.57 -5.98 -6.28
CA GLY A 231 -9.44 -5.16 -6.69
C GLY A 231 -9.17 -5.13 -8.21
N TRP A 232 -10.13 -5.57 -9.04
CA TRP A 232 -10.04 -5.37 -10.49
C TRP A 232 -9.96 -3.88 -10.83
N ILE A 233 -9.31 -3.52 -11.93
CA ILE A 233 -8.96 -2.13 -12.25
C ILE A 233 -9.79 -1.64 -13.45
N ILE A 234 -9.73 -2.38 -14.57
CA ILE A 234 -10.47 -2.06 -15.79
C ILE A 234 -11.14 -3.30 -16.39
N LYS A 235 -12.17 -3.08 -17.18
CA LYS A 235 -12.72 -4.05 -18.13
C LYS A 235 -12.52 -3.51 -19.54
N VAL A 236 -12.03 -4.37 -20.42
CA VAL A 236 -11.66 -4.04 -21.79
C VAL A 236 -12.44 -4.92 -22.74
N LYS A 237 -13.03 -4.33 -23.79
CA LYS A 237 -13.51 -5.09 -24.94
C LYS A 237 -12.32 -5.42 -25.84
N VAL A 238 -11.98 -6.69 -25.93
CA VAL A 238 -10.75 -7.15 -26.59
C VAL A 238 -10.86 -6.95 -28.10
N SER A 239 -9.88 -6.27 -28.71
CA SER A 239 -9.84 -6.08 -30.16
C SER A 239 -9.14 -7.23 -30.91
N ASP A 240 -8.14 -7.85 -30.28
CA ASP A 240 -7.40 -8.99 -30.84
C ASP A 240 -7.24 -10.12 -29.81
N SER A 241 -8.01 -11.19 -29.97
CA SER A 241 -7.93 -12.37 -29.10
C SER A 241 -6.62 -13.14 -29.24
N GLY A 242 -5.87 -12.94 -30.33
CA GLY A 242 -4.59 -13.61 -30.57
C GLY A 242 -3.52 -13.23 -29.56
N GLU A 243 -3.58 -12.01 -29.01
CA GLU A 243 -2.67 -11.48 -28.00
C GLU A 243 -2.66 -12.32 -26.71
N LEU A 244 -3.79 -12.95 -26.35
CA LEU A 244 -3.91 -13.81 -25.17
C LEU A 244 -2.98 -15.03 -25.20
N ASN A 245 -2.54 -15.45 -26.40
CA ASN A 245 -1.61 -16.57 -26.55
C ASN A 245 -0.17 -16.21 -26.17
N SER A 246 0.16 -14.92 -26.14
CA SER A 246 1.47 -14.43 -25.71
C SER A 246 1.61 -14.40 -24.18
N LEU A 247 0.49 -14.34 -23.47
CA LEU A 247 0.43 -14.28 -22.02
C LEU A 247 0.71 -15.64 -21.37
N MET A 248 1.19 -15.59 -20.13
CA MET A 248 1.50 -16.77 -19.33
C MET A 248 0.23 -17.40 -18.76
N ASP A 249 0.26 -18.71 -18.55
CA ASP A 249 -0.72 -19.40 -17.70
C ASP A 249 -0.26 -19.37 -16.22
N ASP A 250 -1.08 -19.89 -15.33
CA ASP A 250 -0.83 -19.94 -13.89
C ASP A 250 0.46 -20.69 -13.54
N ALA A 251 0.72 -21.81 -14.20
CA ALA A 251 1.89 -22.65 -13.95
C ALA A 251 3.19 -21.96 -14.38
N LYS A 252 3.18 -21.28 -15.53
CA LYS A 252 4.33 -20.51 -16.02
C LYS A 252 4.56 -19.26 -15.18
N TYR A 253 3.50 -18.55 -14.79
CA TYR A 253 3.60 -17.36 -13.94
C TYR A 253 4.14 -17.69 -12.54
N SER A 254 3.69 -18.79 -11.93
CA SER A 254 4.22 -19.23 -10.63
C SER A 254 5.74 -19.44 -10.67
N LYS A 255 6.25 -20.09 -11.72
CA LYS A 255 7.71 -20.28 -11.89
C LYS A 255 8.44 -18.96 -12.14
N PHE A 256 7.83 -18.07 -12.92
CA PHE A 256 8.38 -16.74 -13.19
C PHE A 256 8.58 -15.95 -11.89
N CYS A 257 7.57 -15.92 -11.00
CA CYS A 257 7.68 -15.29 -9.68
C CYS A 257 8.78 -15.94 -8.81
N GLU A 258 8.87 -17.27 -8.77
CA GLU A 258 9.93 -17.97 -8.02
C GLU A 258 11.33 -17.60 -8.53
N GLU A 259 11.51 -17.51 -9.84
CA GLU A 259 12.78 -17.13 -10.47
C GLU A 259 13.16 -15.66 -10.21
N GLU A 260 12.18 -14.74 -10.18
CA GLU A 260 12.42 -13.34 -9.82
C GLU A 260 12.77 -13.18 -8.34
N ASP A 261 12.00 -13.80 -7.45
CA ASP A 261 12.25 -13.75 -6.01
C ASP A 261 13.61 -14.37 -5.64
N SER A 262 14.09 -15.34 -6.43
CA SER A 262 15.40 -15.98 -6.22
C SER A 262 16.59 -15.13 -6.70
N LYS A 263 16.36 -14.10 -7.52
CA LYS A 263 17.43 -13.23 -8.06
C LYS A 263 17.76 -12.06 -7.14
N HIS A 264 17.01 -11.87 -6.06
CA HIS A 264 17.12 -10.73 -5.13
C HIS A 264 17.31 -11.20 -3.68
#